data_AF-A0A9E5F1Y0-F1
#
_entry.id   AF-A0A9E5F1Y0-F1
#
_cell.length_a   1.000
_cell.length_b   1.000
_cell.length_c   1.000
_cell.angle_alpha   90.00
_cell.angle_beta   90.00
_cell.angle_gamma   90.00
#
_symmetry.space_group_name_H-M   'P 1'
#
loop_
_entity.id
_entity.type
_entity.pdbx_description
1 polymer ?
#
loop_
_entity_poly.entity_id
_entity_poly.type
_entity_poly.pdbx_seq_one_letter_code
_entity_poly.pdbx_strand_id
1 'polypeptide(L)'
;MDIEGADISDLEEGKGVFNWEHRGEDSDGASPNDVVGKIIYAKKIFKESDCENDREKGYWNQVKMPFIYGVGRLYDAAGHPGAVALAAQIRDHHANGEPILARFSVEGSTLEKKNNRLLRSVIRRVAITLKPCNKTAHSGLLADPNAPKGFEQKPEPDSEDLLAVKTQKFEHPNFLRLGASFETEILPFESLSKSISRSILDGHLAKMGWKLFRSGKHQQYSHHGIPEGKLSLSHDQAHKVEPNKLDLVMKDAGLIWNKNKSGFEPDPKHKFYSRYQEHGYAPKTESAIKTWQPIKSEFGEPKSIEIGKLASTQEVHPEDWKRLKHKSDFENNRPVPAITAMDGGNGTFWVDEGNEILSAAKAMGMTHVRRQSDGDDARPHCN
;
A
#
# COMPACT_ATOMS: atom_id res chain seq x y z
N MET A 1 -22.03 -23.04 -12.87
CA MET A 1 -20.93 -23.40 -11.95
C MET A 1 -21.53 -23.63 -10.57
N ASP A 2 -21.05 -24.61 -9.82
CA ASP A 2 -21.43 -24.77 -8.43
C ASP A 2 -20.60 -23.85 -7.53
N ILE A 3 -21.27 -22.98 -6.76
CA ILE A 3 -20.58 -21.99 -5.91
C ILE A 3 -19.92 -22.68 -4.71
N GLU A 4 -20.48 -23.78 -4.24
CA GLU A 4 -19.94 -24.52 -3.09
C GLU A 4 -18.53 -25.03 -3.39
N GLY A 5 -18.33 -25.69 -4.53
CA GLY A 5 -17.02 -26.22 -4.94
C GLY A 5 -16.11 -25.24 -5.70
N ALA A 6 -16.48 -23.97 -5.81
CA ALA A 6 -15.63 -22.94 -6.41
C ALA A 6 -14.62 -22.37 -5.40
N ASP A 7 -13.35 -22.72 -5.50
CA ASP A 7 -12.30 -22.10 -4.69
C ASP A 7 -12.07 -20.65 -5.12
N ILE A 8 -12.27 -19.70 -4.19
CA ILE A 8 -12.09 -18.25 -4.40
C ILE A 8 -10.94 -17.68 -3.56
N SER A 9 -10.04 -18.52 -3.04
CA SER A 9 -8.99 -18.11 -2.11
C SER A 9 -8.12 -16.97 -2.70
N ASP A 10 -7.80 -17.02 -3.99
CA ASP A 10 -7.04 -15.94 -4.65
C ASP A 10 -7.81 -14.60 -4.64
N LEU A 11 -9.13 -14.62 -4.71
CA LEU A 11 -9.95 -13.41 -4.64
C LEU A 11 -10.02 -12.89 -3.19
N GLU A 12 -10.21 -13.77 -2.22
CA GLU A 12 -10.28 -13.44 -0.78
C GLU A 12 -8.95 -12.92 -0.23
N GLU A 13 -7.83 -13.42 -0.75
CA GLU A 13 -6.47 -13.00 -0.42
C GLU A 13 -6.05 -11.71 -1.15
N GLY A 14 -6.92 -11.14 -2.00
CA GLY A 14 -6.63 -9.92 -2.74
C GLY A 14 -5.54 -10.10 -3.81
N LYS A 15 -5.40 -11.30 -4.37
CA LYS A 15 -4.56 -11.59 -5.55
C LYS A 15 -5.36 -11.47 -6.85
N GLY A 16 -6.68 -11.54 -6.78
CA GLY A 16 -7.59 -11.42 -7.91
C GLY A 16 -7.54 -10.06 -8.61
N VAL A 17 -7.63 -10.09 -9.93
CA VAL A 17 -7.67 -8.89 -10.79
C VAL A 17 -8.93 -8.88 -11.64
N PHE A 18 -9.28 -7.68 -12.13
CA PHE A 18 -10.25 -7.51 -13.20
C PHE A 18 -9.55 -7.42 -14.54
N ASN A 19 -9.89 -8.32 -15.46
CA ASN A 19 -9.48 -8.24 -16.85
C ASN A 19 -10.65 -7.77 -17.73
N TRP A 20 -10.34 -7.09 -18.83
CA TRP A 20 -11.31 -6.68 -19.83
C TRP A 20 -11.44 -7.75 -20.89
N GLU A 21 -12.64 -8.28 -21.03
CA GLU A 21 -12.95 -9.41 -21.92
C GLU A 21 -12.15 -10.70 -21.61
N HIS A 22 -12.65 -11.84 -22.09
CA HIS A 22 -11.98 -13.13 -21.96
C HIS A 22 -10.80 -13.26 -22.93
N ARG A 23 -9.82 -12.35 -22.82
CA ARG A 23 -8.59 -12.39 -23.59
C ARG A 23 -7.50 -13.01 -22.72
N GLY A 24 -7.07 -14.23 -23.08
CA GLY A 24 -5.95 -14.89 -22.41
C GLY A 24 -4.63 -14.20 -22.74
N GLU A 25 -3.62 -14.41 -21.91
CA GLU A 25 -2.25 -13.85 -22.12
C GLU A 25 -1.66 -14.28 -23.47
N ASP A 26 -2.06 -15.45 -23.97
CA ASP A 26 -1.61 -16.00 -25.25
C ASP A 26 -2.44 -15.53 -26.45
N SER A 27 -3.43 -14.64 -26.25
CA SER A 27 -4.26 -14.15 -27.35
C SER A 27 -3.56 -13.03 -28.13
N ASP A 28 -3.68 -13.03 -29.45
CA ASP A 28 -3.16 -11.93 -30.28
C ASP A 28 -3.74 -10.58 -29.83
N GLY A 29 -2.85 -9.63 -29.53
CA GLY A 29 -3.22 -8.31 -29.03
C GLY A 29 -3.57 -8.26 -27.54
N ALA A 30 -3.31 -9.33 -26.77
CA ALA A 30 -3.30 -9.26 -25.32
C ALA A 30 -2.25 -8.25 -24.86
N SER A 31 -2.63 -7.39 -23.92
CA SER A 31 -1.74 -6.34 -23.42
C SER A 31 -1.98 -6.05 -21.95
N PRO A 32 -1.03 -5.41 -21.26
CA PRO A 32 -1.25 -4.93 -19.89
C PRO A 32 -2.50 -4.04 -19.75
N ASN A 33 -2.93 -3.39 -20.84
CA ASN A 33 -4.15 -2.57 -20.86
C ASN A 33 -5.44 -3.36 -20.67
N ASP A 34 -5.38 -4.70 -20.78
CA ASP A 34 -6.54 -5.56 -20.54
C ASP A 34 -6.76 -5.77 -19.03
N VAL A 35 -5.79 -5.52 -18.15
CA VAL A 35 -5.97 -5.65 -16.68
C VAL A 35 -6.44 -4.32 -16.10
N VAL A 36 -7.76 -4.12 -16.07
CA VAL A 36 -8.41 -2.84 -15.76
C VAL A 36 -8.57 -2.55 -14.26
N GLY A 37 -8.32 -3.52 -13.37
CA GLY A 37 -8.50 -3.29 -11.94
C GLY A 37 -8.08 -4.44 -11.04
N LYS A 38 -8.40 -4.29 -9.74
CA LYS A 38 -8.09 -5.25 -8.68
C LYS A 38 -9.33 -5.57 -7.85
N ILE A 39 -9.48 -6.83 -7.47
CA ILE A 39 -10.49 -7.27 -6.50
C ILE A 39 -9.95 -7.03 -5.09
N ILE A 40 -10.73 -6.34 -4.26
CA ILE A 40 -10.36 -5.96 -2.88
C ILE A 40 -11.16 -6.71 -1.83
N TYR A 41 -12.31 -7.26 -2.21
CA TYR A 41 -13.14 -8.10 -1.35
C TYR A 41 -13.87 -9.13 -2.20
N ALA A 42 -13.99 -10.34 -1.69
CA ALA A 42 -14.80 -11.38 -2.28
C ALA A 42 -15.36 -12.26 -1.17
N LYS A 43 -16.57 -12.78 -1.38
CA LYS A 43 -17.26 -13.67 -0.44
C LYS A 43 -18.29 -14.51 -1.18
N LYS A 44 -18.50 -15.74 -0.74
CA LYS A 44 -19.64 -16.56 -1.19
C LYS A 44 -20.88 -16.26 -0.34
N ILE A 45 -22.02 -16.10 -0.99
CA ILE A 45 -23.32 -15.93 -0.36
C ILE A 45 -24.20 -17.10 -0.81
N PHE A 46 -24.62 -17.96 0.12
CA PHE A 46 -25.45 -19.14 -0.17
C PHE A 46 -26.91 -18.93 0.22
N LYS A 47 -27.17 -18.06 1.19
CA LYS A 47 -28.49 -17.72 1.72
C LYS A 47 -28.52 -16.27 2.16
N GLU A 48 -29.72 -15.74 2.36
CA GLU A 48 -29.95 -14.36 2.79
C GLU A 48 -29.21 -14.01 4.10
N SER A 49 -29.18 -14.94 5.05
CA SER A 49 -28.51 -14.75 6.33
C SER A 49 -26.98 -14.73 6.26
N ASP A 50 -26.38 -15.03 5.10
CA ASP A 50 -24.96 -14.82 4.88
C ASP A 50 -24.65 -13.36 4.53
N CYS A 51 -25.64 -12.52 4.24
CA CYS A 51 -25.43 -11.11 3.87
C CYS A 51 -25.07 -10.27 5.11
N GLU A 52 -23.98 -9.52 5.04
CA GLU A 52 -23.46 -8.70 6.14
C GLU A 52 -23.93 -7.25 6.11
N ASN A 53 -24.39 -6.77 4.95
CA ASN A 53 -24.82 -5.39 4.76
C ASN A 53 -26.00 -5.32 3.78
N ASP A 54 -26.63 -4.15 3.71
CA ASP A 54 -27.85 -3.96 2.90
C ASP A 54 -27.56 -4.02 1.40
N ARG A 55 -26.33 -3.75 0.96
CA ARG A 55 -25.92 -3.93 -0.44
C ARG A 55 -25.86 -5.40 -0.83
N GLU A 56 -25.23 -6.25 -0.01
CA GLU A 56 -25.23 -7.71 -0.19
C GLU A 56 -26.66 -8.26 -0.21
N LYS A 57 -27.53 -7.80 0.72
CA LYS A 57 -28.96 -8.16 0.72
C LYS A 57 -29.68 -7.66 -0.53
N GLY A 58 -29.36 -6.47 -1.02
CA GLY A 58 -29.88 -5.91 -2.27
C GLY A 58 -29.60 -6.82 -3.46
N TYR A 59 -28.36 -7.29 -3.58
CA TYR A 59 -28.00 -8.27 -4.61
C TYR A 59 -28.64 -9.64 -4.37
N TRP A 60 -28.71 -10.12 -3.13
CA TRP A 60 -29.44 -11.35 -2.81
C TRP A 60 -30.90 -11.26 -3.26
N ASN A 61 -31.54 -10.12 -3.05
CA ASN A 61 -32.92 -9.87 -3.48
C ASN A 61 -33.11 -9.87 -5.00
N GLN A 62 -32.07 -9.51 -5.76
CA GLN A 62 -32.10 -9.58 -7.23
C GLN A 62 -31.78 -10.99 -7.75
N VAL A 63 -30.79 -11.66 -7.16
CA VAL A 63 -30.22 -12.91 -7.67
C VAL A 63 -30.98 -14.15 -7.20
N LYS A 64 -31.40 -14.18 -5.92
CA LYS A 64 -32.19 -15.28 -5.29
C LYS A 64 -31.61 -16.71 -5.47
N MET A 65 -30.29 -16.83 -5.65
CA MET A 65 -29.56 -18.09 -5.73
C MET A 65 -28.13 -17.90 -5.19
N PRO A 66 -27.37 -18.94 -4.82
CA PRO A 66 -25.99 -18.77 -4.37
C PRO A 66 -25.11 -18.04 -5.39
N PHE A 67 -24.28 -17.09 -4.94
CA PHE A 67 -23.37 -16.32 -5.80
C PHE A 67 -22.06 -15.96 -5.08
N ILE A 68 -21.09 -15.47 -5.86
CA ILE A 68 -19.88 -14.84 -5.35
C ILE A 68 -20.11 -13.33 -5.39
N TYR A 69 -20.14 -12.70 -4.21
CA TYR A 69 -20.11 -11.26 -4.08
C TYR A 69 -18.66 -10.79 -4.17
N GLY A 70 -18.41 -9.72 -4.92
CA GLY A 70 -17.09 -9.15 -5.10
C GLY A 70 -17.13 -7.63 -5.13
N VAL A 71 -16.12 -7.00 -4.55
CA VAL A 71 -15.85 -5.57 -4.67
C VAL A 71 -14.44 -5.42 -5.20
N GLY A 72 -14.26 -4.51 -6.14
CA GLY A 72 -12.94 -4.18 -6.66
C GLY A 72 -12.84 -2.73 -7.06
N ARG A 73 -11.62 -2.29 -7.33
CA ARG A 73 -11.29 -0.94 -7.78
C ARG A 73 -10.73 -0.98 -9.19
N LEU A 74 -11.08 0.00 -10.00
CA LEU A 74 -10.45 0.21 -11.30
C LEU A 74 -9.14 1.00 -11.14
N TYR A 75 -8.27 0.89 -12.14
CA TYR A 75 -7.00 1.65 -12.21
C TYR A 75 -7.15 2.99 -12.96
N ASP A 76 -8.37 3.48 -13.12
CA ASP A 76 -8.72 4.70 -13.85
C ASP A 76 -8.03 5.93 -13.28
N ALA A 77 -7.96 6.05 -11.95
CA ALA A 77 -7.29 7.15 -11.26
C ALA A 77 -5.78 7.22 -11.56
N ALA A 78 -5.16 6.10 -11.91
CA ALA A 78 -3.75 6.01 -12.27
C ALA A 78 -3.50 6.28 -13.77
N GLY A 79 -4.54 6.62 -14.53
CA GLY A 79 -4.45 6.87 -15.97
C GLY A 79 -4.42 5.60 -16.82
N HIS A 80 -4.80 4.44 -16.28
CA HIS A 80 -4.83 3.19 -17.05
C HIS A 80 -5.91 3.26 -18.15
N PRO A 81 -5.55 3.18 -19.45
CA PRO A 81 -6.45 3.59 -20.54
C PRO A 81 -7.72 2.72 -20.62
N GLY A 82 -7.58 1.40 -20.48
CA GLY A 82 -8.74 0.49 -20.45
C GLY A 82 -9.63 0.70 -19.22
N ALA A 83 -9.05 1.10 -18.09
CA ALA A 83 -9.80 1.34 -16.86
C ALA A 83 -10.56 2.68 -16.93
N VAL A 84 -9.94 3.72 -17.50
CA VAL A 84 -10.59 5.01 -17.77
C VAL A 84 -11.78 4.83 -18.71
N ALA A 85 -11.60 4.08 -19.81
CA ALA A 85 -12.67 3.79 -20.75
C ALA A 85 -13.82 2.98 -20.11
N LEU A 86 -13.49 2.01 -19.26
CA LEU A 86 -14.49 1.23 -18.53
C LEU A 86 -15.23 2.06 -17.49
N ALA A 87 -14.52 2.87 -16.71
CA ALA A 87 -15.10 3.76 -15.71
C ALA A 87 -16.07 4.76 -16.35
N ALA A 88 -15.73 5.29 -17.54
CA ALA A 88 -16.61 6.18 -18.29
C ALA A 88 -17.95 5.50 -18.67
N GLN A 89 -17.92 4.24 -19.14
CA GLN A 89 -19.14 3.48 -19.45
C GLN A 89 -20.00 3.22 -18.21
N ILE A 90 -19.38 2.78 -17.11
CA ILE A 90 -20.09 2.52 -15.84
C ILE A 90 -20.76 3.80 -15.31
N ARG A 91 -20.03 4.91 -15.36
CA ARG A 91 -20.49 6.22 -14.90
C ARG A 91 -21.69 6.71 -15.71
N ASP A 92 -21.63 6.59 -17.03
CA ASP A 92 -22.71 7.01 -17.92
C ASP A 92 -24.01 6.22 -17.64
N HIS A 93 -23.93 4.89 -17.54
CA HIS A 93 -25.09 4.08 -17.18
C HIS A 93 -25.66 4.48 -15.82
N HIS A 94 -24.82 4.65 -14.80
CA HIS A 94 -25.26 5.03 -13.47
C HIS A 94 -25.95 6.40 -13.45
N ALA A 95 -25.38 7.40 -14.11
CA ALA A 95 -25.93 8.76 -14.17
C ALA A 95 -27.30 8.83 -14.86
N ASN A 96 -27.55 7.92 -15.81
CA ASN A 96 -28.82 7.83 -16.52
C ASN A 96 -29.82 6.84 -15.86
N GLY A 97 -29.47 6.24 -14.70
CA GLY A 97 -30.31 5.26 -14.03
C GLY A 97 -30.48 3.95 -14.82
N GLU A 98 -29.54 3.65 -15.71
CA GLU A 98 -29.54 2.47 -16.56
C GLU A 98 -28.79 1.29 -15.93
N PRO A 99 -29.16 0.04 -16.24
CA PRO A 99 -28.37 -1.12 -15.83
C PRO A 99 -26.97 -1.08 -16.46
N ILE A 100 -25.94 -1.15 -15.62
CA ILE A 100 -24.55 -1.26 -16.07
C ILE A 100 -24.40 -2.53 -16.93
N LEU A 101 -23.98 -2.36 -18.19
CA LEU A 101 -23.87 -3.45 -19.15
C LEU A 101 -22.59 -4.28 -19.00
N ALA A 102 -21.54 -3.69 -18.42
CA ALA A 102 -20.31 -4.38 -18.08
C ALA A 102 -20.57 -5.38 -16.95
N ARG A 103 -20.54 -6.68 -17.24
CA ARG A 103 -20.87 -7.77 -16.32
C ARG A 103 -19.65 -8.62 -16.01
N PHE A 104 -19.81 -9.56 -15.09
CA PHE A 104 -18.71 -10.38 -14.60
C PHE A 104 -18.77 -11.81 -15.11
N SER A 105 -17.59 -12.36 -15.37
CA SER A 105 -17.37 -13.77 -15.66
C SER A 105 -16.11 -14.24 -14.95
N VAL A 106 -16.14 -15.43 -14.36
CA VAL A 106 -15.01 -15.95 -13.59
C VAL A 106 -13.99 -16.62 -14.52
N GLU A 107 -12.71 -16.43 -14.23
CA GLU A 107 -11.62 -17.09 -14.94
C GLU A 107 -10.78 -17.92 -13.99
N GLY A 108 -10.35 -19.08 -14.48
CA GLY A 108 -9.51 -20.00 -13.73
C GLY A 108 -9.56 -21.41 -14.28
N SER A 109 -9.41 -22.40 -13.40
CA SER A 109 -9.27 -23.80 -13.79
C SER A 109 -10.48 -24.63 -13.34
N THR A 110 -10.97 -25.49 -14.23
CA THR A 110 -11.96 -26.51 -13.85
C THR A 110 -11.23 -27.71 -13.26
N LEU A 111 -11.59 -28.11 -12.05
CA LEU A 111 -11.03 -29.31 -11.40
C LEU A 111 -11.93 -30.52 -11.62
N GLU A 112 -13.24 -30.32 -11.55
CA GLU A 112 -14.22 -31.39 -11.71
C GLU A 112 -15.45 -30.89 -12.45
N LYS A 113 -15.81 -31.60 -13.52
CA LYS A 113 -17.01 -31.34 -14.34
C LYS A 113 -17.80 -32.63 -14.47
N LYS A 114 -19.09 -32.57 -14.14
CA LYS A 114 -20.04 -33.67 -14.37
C LYS A 114 -21.15 -33.16 -15.27
N ASN A 115 -21.29 -33.75 -16.45
CA ASN A 115 -22.16 -33.25 -17.52
C ASN A 115 -21.83 -31.78 -17.82
N ASN A 116 -22.82 -30.88 -17.79
CA ASN A 116 -22.64 -29.44 -17.97
C ASN A 116 -22.49 -28.65 -16.66
N ARG A 117 -22.32 -29.32 -15.50
CA ARG A 117 -22.06 -28.66 -14.21
C ARG A 117 -20.58 -28.74 -13.86
N LEU A 118 -19.96 -27.58 -13.64
CA LEU A 118 -18.65 -27.45 -12.99
C LEU A 118 -18.88 -27.63 -11.48
N LEU A 119 -18.48 -28.77 -10.94
CA LEU A 119 -18.67 -29.12 -9.53
C LEU A 119 -17.55 -28.54 -8.67
N ARG A 120 -16.31 -28.57 -9.19
CA ARG A 120 -15.14 -27.98 -8.53
C ARG A 120 -14.34 -27.14 -9.52
N SER A 121 -14.01 -25.93 -9.11
CA SER A 121 -13.21 -24.97 -9.89
C SER A 121 -12.29 -24.17 -8.99
N VAL A 122 -11.22 -23.63 -9.53
CA VAL A 122 -10.38 -22.62 -8.88
C VAL A 122 -10.54 -21.32 -9.65
N ILE A 123 -10.99 -20.26 -8.99
CA ILE A 123 -11.19 -18.94 -9.59
C ILE A 123 -10.03 -18.06 -9.19
N ARG A 124 -9.36 -17.48 -10.19
CA ARG A 124 -8.16 -16.64 -10.01
C ARG A 124 -8.36 -15.20 -10.45
N ARG A 125 -9.21 -14.97 -11.45
CA ARG A 125 -9.49 -13.65 -12.02
C ARG A 125 -10.98 -13.51 -12.33
N VAL A 126 -11.42 -12.28 -12.55
CA VAL A 126 -12.79 -11.99 -13.00
C VAL A 126 -12.71 -11.10 -14.23
N ALA A 127 -13.23 -11.59 -15.35
CA ALA A 127 -13.38 -10.81 -16.56
C ALA A 127 -14.59 -9.88 -16.42
N ILE A 128 -14.38 -8.60 -16.70
CA ILE A 128 -15.42 -7.62 -16.97
C ILE A 128 -15.68 -7.66 -18.46
N THR A 129 -16.87 -8.09 -18.85
CA THR A 129 -17.22 -8.34 -20.25
C THR A 129 -18.55 -7.69 -20.60
N LEU A 130 -18.67 -7.20 -21.83
CA LEU A 130 -19.95 -6.78 -22.37
C LEU A 130 -20.70 -8.00 -22.93
N LYS A 131 -20.01 -8.80 -23.76
CA LYS A 131 -20.51 -10.07 -24.33
C LYS A 131 -19.32 -10.94 -24.77
N PRO A 132 -19.30 -12.25 -24.49
CA PRO A 132 -20.27 -13.02 -23.69
C PRO A 132 -20.05 -12.84 -22.18
N CYS A 133 -21.15 -12.74 -21.42
CA CYS A 133 -21.14 -12.56 -19.97
C CYS A 133 -22.20 -13.44 -19.30
N ASN A 134 -22.02 -13.74 -18.02
CA ASN A 134 -23.07 -14.40 -17.25
C ASN A 134 -24.25 -13.44 -17.07
N LYS A 135 -25.43 -13.80 -17.60
CA LYS A 135 -26.60 -12.92 -17.53
C LYS A 135 -27.12 -12.67 -16.12
N THR A 136 -26.79 -13.54 -15.17
CA THR A 136 -27.15 -13.41 -13.75
C THR A 136 -26.11 -12.66 -12.93
N ALA A 137 -24.98 -12.26 -13.51
CA ALA A 137 -24.02 -11.39 -12.86
C ALA A 137 -24.50 -9.94 -12.96
N HIS A 138 -24.81 -9.37 -11.80
CA HIS A 138 -25.21 -7.96 -11.67
C HIS A 138 -24.01 -7.11 -11.28
N SER A 139 -23.94 -5.92 -11.86
CA SER A 139 -22.91 -4.92 -11.58
C SER A 139 -23.52 -3.72 -10.90
N GLY A 140 -22.75 -3.04 -10.07
CA GLY A 140 -23.15 -1.77 -9.46
C GLY A 140 -21.94 -0.89 -9.19
N LEU A 141 -22.20 0.41 -9.07
CA LEU A 141 -21.22 1.40 -8.67
C LEU A 141 -21.29 1.58 -7.15
N LEU A 142 -20.14 1.61 -6.46
CA LEU A 142 -20.06 1.84 -5.02
C LEU A 142 -19.68 3.30 -4.74
N ALA A 143 -18.55 3.72 -5.31
CA ALA A 143 -18.05 5.08 -5.25
C ALA A 143 -17.28 5.42 -6.53
N ASP A 144 -17.30 6.69 -6.90
CA ASP A 144 -16.49 7.27 -7.97
C ASP A 144 -15.85 8.58 -7.47
N PRO A 145 -14.78 8.51 -6.66
CA PRO A 145 -14.18 9.70 -6.06
C PRO A 145 -13.60 10.66 -7.10
N ASN A 146 -13.38 10.20 -8.34
CA ASN A 146 -12.85 10.99 -9.45
C ASN A 146 -13.93 11.35 -10.47
N ALA A 147 -15.21 11.27 -10.10
CA ALA A 147 -16.30 11.62 -10.99
C ALA A 147 -16.13 13.08 -11.51
N PRO A 148 -16.22 13.33 -12.83
CA PRO A 148 -16.20 14.66 -13.40
C PRO A 148 -17.33 15.54 -12.85
N LYS A 149 -17.19 16.86 -13.00
CA LYS A 149 -18.23 17.81 -12.62
C LYS A 149 -19.57 17.45 -13.29
N GLY A 150 -20.61 17.26 -12.49
CA GLY A 150 -21.94 16.84 -12.94
C GLY A 150 -22.31 15.39 -12.65
N PHE A 151 -21.38 14.59 -12.12
CA PHE A 151 -21.60 13.20 -11.70
C PHE A 151 -21.47 13.05 -10.18
N GLU A 152 -22.22 12.10 -9.59
CA GLU A 152 -22.19 11.82 -8.15
C GLU A 152 -20.93 11.03 -7.77
N GLN A 153 -20.17 11.53 -6.78
CA GLN A 153 -18.92 10.88 -6.33
C GLN A 153 -19.14 9.75 -5.32
N LYS A 154 -20.18 9.88 -4.48
CA LYS A 154 -20.60 8.87 -3.50
C LYS A 154 -22.09 8.54 -3.74
N PRO A 155 -22.41 7.77 -4.79
CA PRO A 155 -23.79 7.40 -5.07
C PRO A 155 -24.41 6.52 -3.97
N GLU A 156 -23.60 5.85 -3.13
CA GLU A 156 -24.07 5.22 -1.90
C GLU A 156 -23.44 5.85 -0.65
N PRO A 157 -24.22 6.61 0.14
CA PRO A 157 -23.71 7.39 1.28
C PRO A 157 -23.21 6.53 2.45
N ASP A 158 -23.72 5.31 2.60
CA ASP A 158 -23.37 4.39 3.71
C ASP A 158 -22.32 3.32 3.31
N SER A 159 -21.61 3.53 2.20
CA SER A 159 -20.61 2.57 1.69
C SER A 159 -19.26 2.62 2.43
N GLU A 160 -19.10 3.47 3.44
CA GLU A 160 -17.83 3.66 4.15
C GLU A 160 -17.33 2.38 4.82
N ASP A 161 -18.22 1.55 5.36
CA ASP A 161 -17.85 0.26 5.96
C ASP A 161 -17.30 -0.71 4.90
N LEU A 162 -17.86 -0.77 3.70
CA LEU A 162 -17.36 -1.61 2.59
C LEU A 162 -16.08 -1.06 1.96
N LEU A 163 -15.91 0.26 1.91
CA LEU A 163 -14.67 0.93 1.49
C LEU A 163 -13.55 0.76 2.56
N ALA A 164 -13.94 0.62 3.83
CA ALA A 164 -13.06 0.33 4.96
C ALA A 164 -12.74 -1.17 5.11
N VAL A 165 -13.60 -2.07 4.61
CA VAL A 165 -13.36 -3.52 4.57
C VAL A 165 -12.21 -3.82 3.60
N LYS A 166 -11.01 -3.93 4.17
CA LYS A 166 -9.80 -4.50 3.56
C LYS A 166 -9.34 -3.83 2.26
N THR A 167 -9.18 -2.52 2.27
CA THR A 167 -7.89 -2.00 1.76
C THR A 167 -6.80 -2.53 2.70
N GLN A 168 -6.43 -3.81 2.58
CA GLN A 168 -5.05 -4.19 2.88
C GLN A 168 -4.24 -3.23 2.04
N LYS A 169 -3.59 -2.28 2.72
CA LYS A 169 -2.55 -1.45 2.15
C LYS A 169 -1.53 -2.41 1.55
N PHE A 170 -1.75 -2.79 0.29
CA PHE A 170 -0.70 -3.24 -0.61
C PHE A 170 0.13 -2.00 -0.94
N GLU A 171 0.72 -1.42 0.10
CA GLU A 171 1.95 -0.68 -0.02
C GLU A 171 2.98 -1.77 -0.31
N HIS A 172 3.40 -1.85 -1.57
CA HIS A 172 4.62 -2.57 -1.90
C HIS A 172 5.69 -2.07 -0.91
N PRO A 173 6.49 -2.92 -0.26
CA PRO A 173 7.45 -2.48 0.77
C PRO A 173 8.46 -1.42 0.29
N ASN A 174 8.48 -1.12 -1.02
CA ASN A 174 9.37 -0.15 -1.66
C ASN A 174 8.63 1.03 -2.34
N PHE A 175 7.32 1.20 -2.18
CA PHE A 175 6.60 2.37 -2.70
C PHE A 175 5.88 3.12 -1.57
N LEU A 176 6.63 3.94 -0.84
CA LEU A 176 6.06 5.01 -0.03
C LEU A 176 5.50 6.10 -0.95
N ARG A 177 4.27 6.53 -0.70
CA ARG A 177 3.74 7.78 -1.25
C ARG A 177 4.48 8.93 -0.57
N LEU A 178 5.47 9.52 -1.26
CA LEU A 178 6.19 10.71 -0.78
C LEU A 178 5.19 11.87 -0.60
N GLY A 179 4.98 12.31 0.64
CA GLY A 179 4.32 13.59 0.93
C GLY A 179 3.12 13.58 1.90
N ALA A 180 2.65 12.44 2.41
CA ALA A 180 1.64 12.46 3.47
C ALA A 180 2.33 12.44 4.84
N SER A 181 2.34 13.57 5.55
CA SER A 181 2.57 13.58 6.99
C SER A 181 1.36 12.89 7.64
N PHE A 182 1.56 11.73 8.26
CA PHE A 182 0.55 11.10 9.10
C PHE A 182 0.99 11.15 10.56
N GLU A 183 0.09 11.62 11.41
CA GLU A 183 0.22 11.41 12.86
C GLU A 183 0.07 9.92 13.13
N THR A 184 1.07 9.34 13.78
CA THR A 184 1.04 7.93 14.16
C THR A 184 0.21 7.82 15.43
N GLU A 185 -1.04 7.38 15.28
CA GLU A 185 -1.88 7.08 16.44
C GLU A 185 -1.44 5.75 17.06
N ILE A 186 -0.64 5.83 18.13
CA ILE A 186 -0.22 4.68 18.93
C ILE A 186 -1.41 4.30 19.83
N LEU A 187 -2.20 3.32 19.40
CA LEU A 187 -3.30 2.81 20.20
C LEU A 187 -2.84 1.68 21.13
N PRO A 188 -3.36 1.61 22.37
CA PRO A 188 -3.17 0.44 23.22
C PRO A 188 -3.75 -0.84 22.59
N PHE A 189 -3.17 -1.97 22.97
CA PHE A 189 -3.42 -3.30 22.39
C PHE A 189 -4.85 -3.85 22.63
N GLU A 190 -5.63 -3.22 23.52
CA GLU A 190 -7.04 -3.54 23.84
C GLU A 190 -7.99 -3.59 22.63
N SER A 191 -7.52 -3.17 21.45
CA SER A 191 -8.26 -3.15 20.20
C SER A 191 -8.17 -4.44 19.35
N LEU A 192 -7.43 -5.46 19.77
CA LEU A 192 -7.47 -6.80 19.17
C LEU A 192 -8.64 -7.60 19.77
N SER A 193 -9.79 -7.62 19.09
CA SER A 193 -10.99 -8.34 19.55
C SER A 193 -10.94 -9.87 19.39
N LYS A 194 -9.88 -10.42 18.78
CA LYS A 194 -9.76 -11.86 18.48
C LYS A 194 -8.36 -12.37 18.83
N SER A 195 -8.30 -13.58 19.39
CA SER A 195 -7.05 -14.29 19.68
C SER A 195 -6.26 -14.60 18.42
N ILE A 196 -4.92 -14.51 18.50
CA ILE A 196 -4.00 -14.81 17.40
C ILE A 196 -3.55 -16.26 17.47
N SER A 197 -3.50 -16.95 16.33
CA SER A 197 -2.99 -18.31 16.26
C SER A 197 -1.47 -18.36 16.45
N ARG A 198 -0.98 -19.46 16.99
CA ARG A 198 0.45 -19.60 17.30
C ARG A 198 1.36 -19.50 16.07
N SER A 199 0.97 -20.09 14.95
CA SER A 199 1.76 -20.05 13.72
C SER A 199 1.95 -18.62 13.19
N ILE A 200 0.93 -17.78 13.31
CA ILE A 200 1.00 -16.37 12.92
C ILE A 200 1.96 -15.62 13.85
N LEU A 201 1.83 -15.84 15.16
CA LEU A 201 2.71 -15.21 16.15
C LEU A 201 4.19 -15.57 15.93
N ASP A 202 4.49 -16.85 15.73
CA ASP A 202 5.84 -17.33 15.46
C ASP A 202 6.42 -16.71 14.19
N GLY A 203 5.58 -16.55 13.15
CA GLY A 203 5.97 -15.87 11.91
C GLY A 203 6.35 -14.40 12.13
N HIS A 204 5.61 -13.66 12.97
CA HIS A 204 5.97 -12.28 13.30
C HIS A 204 7.22 -12.18 14.16
N LEU A 205 7.34 -13.03 15.19
CA LEU A 205 8.52 -13.08 16.06
C LEU A 205 9.79 -13.39 15.26
N ALA A 206 9.73 -14.36 14.35
CA ALA A 206 10.84 -14.72 13.47
C ALA A 206 11.28 -13.56 12.56
N LYS A 207 10.32 -12.80 12.01
CA LYS A 207 10.61 -11.59 11.20
C LYS A 207 11.35 -10.53 12.01
N MET A 208 11.13 -10.48 13.31
CA MET A 208 11.78 -9.57 14.25
C MET A 208 13.00 -10.18 14.93
N GLY A 209 13.60 -11.24 14.37
CA GLY A 209 14.84 -11.81 14.89
C GLY A 209 14.70 -12.66 16.16
N TRP A 210 13.48 -12.89 16.65
CA TRP A 210 13.20 -13.78 17.77
C TRP A 210 13.16 -15.23 17.31
N LYS A 211 13.92 -16.11 17.98
CA LYS A 211 13.97 -17.54 17.67
C LYS A 211 13.59 -18.36 18.88
N LEU A 212 12.84 -19.44 18.64
CA LEU A 212 12.52 -20.43 19.68
C LEU A 212 13.82 -21.09 20.14
N PHE A 213 14.15 -20.91 21.42
CA PHE A 213 15.36 -21.45 22.05
C PHE A 213 15.06 -22.69 22.91
N ARG A 214 13.90 -22.74 23.57
CA ARG A 214 13.48 -23.89 24.38
C ARG A 214 12.02 -24.23 24.14
N SER A 215 11.77 -25.51 23.90
CA SER A 215 10.44 -26.11 23.77
C SER A 215 10.18 -27.00 24.99
N GLY A 216 9.01 -26.85 25.62
CA GLY A 216 8.61 -27.56 26.84
C GLY A 216 7.26 -27.05 27.35
N LYS A 217 7.02 -27.07 28.67
CA LYS A 217 5.81 -26.47 29.29
C LYS A 217 5.70 -24.94 29.09
N HIS A 218 6.79 -24.29 28.74
CA HIS A 218 6.82 -22.92 28.26
C HIS A 218 7.72 -22.90 27.03
N GLN A 219 7.30 -22.19 26.00
CA GLN A 219 8.14 -21.89 24.86
C GLN A 219 8.91 -20.60 25.15
N GLN A 220 10.23 -20.67 25.03
CA GLN A 220 11.11 -19.53 25.28
C GLN A 220 11.76 -19.09 23.99
N TYR A 221 11.72 -17.79 23.72
CA TYR A 221 12.35 -17.16 22.57
C TYR A 221 13.50 -16.30 23.04
N SER A 222 14.55 -16.25 22.22
CA SER A 222 15.69 -15.38 22.38
C SER A 222 15.90 -14.57 21.11
N HIS A 223 16.27 -13.29 21.26
CA HIS A 223 16.62 -12.43 20.14
C HIS A 223 18.14 -12.39 19.95
N HIS A 224 18.64 -12.58 18.72
CA HIS A 224 20.09 -12.65 18.47
C HIS A 224 20.83 -11.32 18.70
N GLY A 225 20.15 -10.19 18.46
CA GLY A 225 20.69 -8.84 18.65
C GLY A 225 20.33 -8.18 19.97
N ILE A 226 19.61 -8.88 20.86
CA ILE A 226 19.20 -8.38 22.18
C ILE A 226 19.46 -9.52 23.18
N PRO A 227 20.70 -9.65 23.69
CA PRO A 227 21.11 -10.77 24.55
C PRO A 227 20.25 -10.93 25.82
N GLU A 228 19.75 -9.82 26.35
CA GLU A 228 18.85 -9.76 27.51
C GLU A 228 17.37 -10.01 27.15
N GLY A 229 17.03 -10.02 25.86
CA GLY A 229 15.69 -10.23 25.34
C GLY A 229 15.29 -11.69 25.43
N LYS A 230 14.48 -12.03 26.44
CA LYS A 230 13.86 -13.34 26.60
C LYS A 230 12.36 -13.21 26.68
N LEU A 231 11.68 -13.99 25.86
CA LEU A 231 10.22 -14.00 25.78
C LEU A 231 9.72 -15.41 26.13
N SER A 232 8.80 -15.54 27.08
CA SER A 232 8.26 -16.84 27.51
C SER A 232 6.75 -16.87 27.30
N LEU A 233 6.28 -17.86 26.56
CA LEU A 233 4.87 -18.13 26.32
C LEU A 233 4.47 -19.45 26.96
N SER A 234 3.39 -19.46 27.72
CA SER A 234 2.95 -20.65 28.46
C SER A 234 2.21 -21.64 27.56
N HIS A 235 2.27 -22.93 27.90
CA HIS A 235 1.70 -24.02 27.08
C HIS A 235 0.16 -24.04 27.06
N ASP A 236 -0.53 -23.42 28.02
CA ASP A 236 -1.98 -23.15 27.93
C ASP A 236 -2.33 -22.26 26.72
N GLN A 237 -1.34 -21.63 26.10
CA GLN A 237 -1.46 -20.80 24.89
C GLN A 237 -0.93 -21.50 23.63
N ALA A 238 -0.78 -22.83 23.64
CA ALA A 238 -0.14 -23.59 22.56
C ALA A 238 -0.80 -23.40 21.19
N HIS A 239 -2.10 -23.08 21.14
CA HIS A 239 -2.84 -22.92 19.89
C HIS A 239 -3.30 -21.48 19.63
N LYS A 240 -3.65 -20.73 20.69
CA LYS A 240 -4.16 -19.36 20.64
C LYS A 240 -3.62 -18.55 21.81
N VAL A 241 -3.19 -17.33 21.53
CA VAL A 241 -2.75 -16.39 22.57
C VAL A 241 -3.84 -15.34 22.76
N GLU A 242 -4.34 -15.24 24.00
CA GLU A 242 -5.33 -14.22 24.38
C GLU A 242 -4.73 -12.82 24.30
N PRO A 243 -5.48 -11.81 23.84
CA PRO A 243 -4.96 -10.47 23.58
C PRO A 243 -4.22 -9.85 24.79
N ASN A 244 -4.81 -9.93 25.98
CA ASN A 244 -4.24 -9.31 27.19
C ASN A 244 -2.88 -9.92 27.59
N LYS A 245 -2.71 -11.23 27.37
CA LYS A 245 -1.44 -11.91 27.64
C LYS A 245 -0.41 -11.62 26.55
N LEU A 246 -0.87 -11.45 25.31
CA LEU A 246 -0.02 -11.13 24.17
C LEU A 246 0.59 -9.72 24.31
N ASP A 247 -0.19 -8.73 24.75
CA ASP A 247 0.32 -7.36 24.97
C ASP A 247 1.47 -7.31 25.98
N LEU A 248 1.28 -7.93 27.15
CA LEU A 248 2.30 -7.96 28.20
C LEU A 248 3.60 -8.57 27.68
N VAL A 249 3.50 -9.69 26.97
CA VAL A 249 4.65 -10.42 26.45
C VAL A 249 5.36 -9.65 25.33
N MET A 250 4.61 -8.94 24.48
CA MET A 250 5.18 -8.14 23.39
C MET A 250 5.83 -6.86 23.91
N LYS A 251 5.24 -6.23 24.93
CA LYS A 251 5.80 -5.08 25.61
C LYS A 251 7.14 -5.40 26.26
N ASP A 252 7.29 -6.57 26.89
CA ASP A 252 8.58 -7.05 27.42
C ASP A 252 9.64 -7.25 26.33
N ALA A 253 9.20 -7.63 25.12
CA ALA A 253 10.04 -7.71 23.92
C ALA A 253 10.32 -6.34 23.26
N GLY A 254 9.73 -5.25 23.76
CA GLY A 254 9.80 -3.94 23.13
C GLY A 254 9.12 -3.87 21.77
N LEU A 255 8.03 -4.62 21.62
CA LEU A 255 7.21 -4.68 20.41
C LEU A 255 5.81 -4.12 20.72
N ILE A 256 5.27 -3.36 19.78
CA ILE A 256 3.89 -2.87 19.79
C ILE A 256 3.14 -3.40 18.57
N TRP A 257 1.82 -3.55 18.69
CA TRP A 257 0.99 -3.96 17.57
C TRP A 257 0.69 -2.77 16.67
N ASN A 258 1.11 -2.87 15.41
CA ASN A 258 0.77 -1.91 14.37
C ASN A 258 -0.43 -2.43 13.57
N LYS A 259 -1.59 -1.81 13.77
CA LYS A 259 -2.83 -2.13 13.03
C LYS A 259 -2.66 -1.99 11.51
N ASN A 260 -1.97 -0.95 11.06
CA ASN A 260 -1.76 -0.67 9.64
C ASN A 260 -0.95 -1.77 8.95
N LYS A 261 0.02 -2.35 9.66
CA LYS A 261 0.85 -3.46 9.15
C LYS A 261 0.29 -4.85 9.49
N SER A 262 -0.80 -4.92 10.26
CA SER A 262 -1.33 -6.17 10.82
C SER A 262 -0.24 -7.04 11.43
N GLY A 263 0.63 -6.43 12.25
CA GLY A 263 1.80 -7.11 12.80
C GLY A 263 2.50 -6.31 13.88
N PHE A 264 3.53 -6.91 14.46
CA PHE A 264 4.36 -6.24 15.47
C PHE A 264 5.39 -5.32 14.83
N GLU A 265 5.75 -4.24 15.53
CA GLU A 265 6.91 -3.41 15.22
C GLU A 265 7.64 -2.97 16.50
N PRO A 266 8.95 -2.66 16.42
CA PRO A 266 9.70 -2.15 17.57
C PRO A 266 9.09 -0.87 18.14
N ASP A 267 8.89 -0.84 19.45
CA ASP A 267 8.42 0.35 20.18
C ASP A 267 9.54 1.39 20.27
N PRO A 268 9.39 2.59 19.66
CA PRO A 268 10.39 3.67 19.72
C PRO A 268 10.78 4.12 21.13
N LYS A 269 9.92 3.86 22.12
CA LYS A 269 10.14 4.24 23.52
C LYS A 269 10.81 3.13 24.33
N HIS A 270 10.94 1.93 23.78
CA HIS A 270 11.51 0.81 24.50
C HIS A 270 13.04 0.82 24.48
N LYS A 271 13.66 0.37 25.58
CA LYS A 271 15.13 0.28 25.72
C LYS A 271 15.82 -0.58 24.65
N PHE A 272 15.07 -1.42 23.93
CA PHE A 272 15.59 -2.28 22.86
C PHE A 272 15.52 -1.64 21.47
N TYR A 273 14.90 -0.47 21.32
CA TYR A 273 14.69 0.13 20.01
C TYR A 273 16.00 0.37 19.24
N SER A 274 17.03 0.88 19.89
CA SER A 274 18.35 1.08 19.27
C SER A 274 18.96 -0.22 18.74
N ARG A 275 18.80 -1.33 19.47
CA ARG A 275 19.21 -2.66 19.01
C ARG A 275 18.42 -3.13 17.80
N TYR A 276 17.12 -2.89 17.79
CA TYR A 276 16.30 -3.16 16.61
C TYR A 276 16.77 -2.34 15.39
N GLN A 277 17.23 -1.10 15.58
CA GLN A 277 17.80 -0.29 14.50
C GLN A 277 19.17 -0.81 14.01
N GLU A 278 20.05 -1.19 14.93
CA GLU A 278 21.38 -1.76 14.62
C GLU A 278 21.26 -3.02 13.74
N HIS A 279 20.23 -3.84 13.99
CA HIS A 279 19.99 -5.09 13.29
C HIS A 279 18.97 -4.98 12.14
N GLY A 280 18.52 -3.76 11.79
CA GLY A 280 17.63 -3.51 10.65
C GLY A 280 16.17 -3.93 10.83
N TYR A 281 15.72 -4.15 12.06
CA TYR A 281 14.33 -4.46 12.41
C TYR A 281 13.48 -3.23 12.70
N ALA A 282 14.11 -2.10 13.03
CA ALA A 282 13.50 -0.80 13.10
C ALA A 282 14.14 0.12 12.05
N PRO A 283 13.39 1.07 11.47
CA PRO A 283 14.01 2.11 10.66
C PRO A 283 15.05 2.80 11.53
N LYS A 284 16.29 2.92 11.02
CA LYS A 284 17.22 3.91 11.59
C LYS A 284 16.44 5.21 11.58
N THR A 285 16.38 5.89 12.73
CA THR A 285 15.74 7.20 12.81
C THR A 285 16.51 8.02 11.79
N GLU A 286 15.92 8.22 10.61
CA GLU A 286 16.46 9.12 9.61
C GLU A 286 16.60 10.42 10.39
N SER A 287 17.82 10.89 10.57
CA SER A 287 18.09 12.18 11.18
C SER A 287 17.09 13.15 10.59
N ALA A 288 16.16 13.66 11.41
CA ALA A 288 14.98 14.39 10.95
C ALA A 288 15.38 15.28 9.77
N ILE A 289 14.80 15.02 8.58
CA ILE A 289 15.22 15.64 7.33
C ILE A 289 15.21 17.15 7.51
N LYS A 290 16.38 17.72 7.80
CA LYS A 290 16.59 19.16 7.93
C LYS A 290 16.84 19.70 6.54
N THR A 291 15.79 20.29 5.97
CA THR A 291 15.75 20.89 4.62
C THR A 291 14.87 22.16 4.65
N TRP A 292 14.73 22.86 3.52
CA TRP A 292 13.87 24.05 3.39
C TRP A 292 12.72 23.81 2.40
N GLN A 293 11.74 24.72 2.42
CA GLN A 293 10.71 24.81 1.41
C GLN A 293 11.23 25.69 0.26
N PRO A 294 11.41 25.13 -0.95
CA PRO A 294 11.97 25.89 -2.06
C PRO A 294 10.94 26.90 -2.58
N ILE A 295 11.43 27.94 -3.27
CA ILE A 295 10.57 28.82 -4.06
C ILE A 295 9.85 27.94 -5.11
N LYS A 296 8.52 28.12 -5.26
CA LYS A 296 7.74 27.38 -6.27
C LYS A 296 8.36 27.59 -7.65
N SER A 297 8.78 26.50 -8.27
CA SER A 297 9.28 26.48 -9.64
C SER A 297 8.14 26.11 -10.60
N GLU A 298 8.18 26.66 -11.81
CA GLU A 298 7.28 26.26 -12.90
C GLU A 298 7.60 24.83 -13.41
N PHE A 299 8.76 24.28 -13.05
CA PHE A 299 9.29 22.99 -13.53
C PHE A 299 8.98 21.80 -12.61
N GLY A 300 7.96 21.91 -11.74
CA GLY A 300 7.51 20.85 -10.84
C GLY A 300 8.08 20.93 -9.42
N GLU A 301 7.67 19.98 -8.57
CA GLU A 301 8.06 19.90 -7.16
C GLU A 301 9.53 19.45 -7.00
N PRO A 302 10.42 20.25 -6.36
CA PRO A 302 11.83 19.91 -6.21
C PRO A 302 12.06 18.64 -5.37
N LYS A 303 12.93 17.76 -5.87
CA LYS A 303 13.30 16.50 -5.20
C LYS A 303 14.29 16.76 -4.07
N SER A 304 14.18 15.99 -2.98
CA SER A 304 15.12 16.07 -1.86
C SER A 304 16.34 15.18 -2.13
N ILE A 305 17.55 15.72 -1.96
CA ILE A 305 18.81 14.98 -2.10
C ILE A 305 19.66 15.15 -0.84
N GLU A 306 20.22 14.05 -0.36
CA GLU A 306 21.14 14.04 0.78
C GLU A 306 22.42 14.83 0.45
N ILE A 307 22.83 15.74 1.34
CA ILE A 307 24.00 16.61 1.13
C ILE A 307 25.30 15.80 0.94
N GLY A 308 25.41 14.63 1.59
CA GLY A 308 26.56 13.73 1.45
C GLY A 308 26.74 13.16 0.04
N LYS A 309 25.70 13.19 -0.80
CA LYS A 309 25.74 12.73 -2.19
C LYS A 309 26.09 13.82 -3.19
N LEU A 310 26.27 15.07 -2.73
CA LEU A 310 26.50 16.23 -3.59
C LEU A 310 27.97 16.68 -3.55
N ALA A 311 28.58 16.70 -4.72
CA ALA A 311 29.89 17.28 -4.95
C ALA A 311 29.74 18.70 -5.52
N SER A 312 30.41 19.65 -4.87
CA SER A 312 30.49 21.05 -5.33
C SER A 312 31.39 21.11 -6.56
N THR A 313 30.95 21.75 -7.64
CA THR A 313 31.81 22.00 -8.82
C THR A 313 32.69 23.23 -8.65
N GLN A 314 32.34 24.09 -7.68
CA GLN A 314 33.03 25.33 -7.39
C GLN A 314 33.35 25.43 -5.89
N GLU A 315 34.50 26.00 -5.56
CA GLU A 315 34.83 26.35 -4.18
C GLU A 315 34.15 27.69 -3.84
N VAL A 316 33.30 27.68 -2.81
CA VAL A 316 32.61 28.89 -2.35
C VAL A 316 33.27 29.39 -1.09
N HIS A 317 33.88 30.57 -1.18
CA HIS A 317 34.55 31.20 -0.04
C HIS A 317 33.55 31.44 1.11
N PRO A 318 33.95 31.27 2.38
CA PRO A 318 33.04 31.47 3.51
C PRO A 318 32.42 32.88 3.59
N GLU A 319 33.14 33.89 3.10
CA GLU A 319 32.71 35.29 3.07
C GLU A 319 31.96 35.67 1.79
N ASP A 320 31.69 34.72 0.90
CA ASP A 320 30.89 34.98 -0.29
C ASP A 320 29.51 35.55 0.10
N TRP A 321 29.16 36.70 -0.47
CA TRP A 321 27.97 37.43 -0.08
C TRP A 321 26.68 36.66 -0.40
N LYS A 322 26.66 35.82 -1.44
CA LYS A 322 25.49 34.99 -1.77
C LYS A 322 25.34 33.85 -0.76
N ARG A 323 26.46 33.20 -0.37
CA ARG A 323 26.45 32.21 0.71
C ARG A 323 25.93 32.81 2.02
N LEU A 324 26.41 33.99 2.40
CA LEU A 324 25.96 34.69 3.61
C LEU A 324 24.48 35.07 3.53
N LYS A 325 24.01 35.52 2.36
CA LYS A 325 22.59 35.79 2.11
C LYS A 325 21.73 34.54 2.32
N HIS A 326 22.07 33.41 1.69
CA HIS A 326 21.28 32.18 1.82
C HIS A 326 21.32 31.60 3.23
N LYS A 327 22.45 31.72 3.93
CA LYS A 327 22.53 31.37 5.36
C LYS A 327 21.54 32.18 6.18
N SER A 328 21.50 33.50 5.98
CA SER A 328 20.52 34.39 6.62
C SER A 328 19.08 34.03 6.24
N ASP A 329 18.84 33.70 4.96
CA ASP A 329 17.51 33.25 4.52
C ASP A 329 17.07 31.97 5.24
N PHE A 330 17.97 31.00 5.43
CA PHE A 330 17.70 29.79 6.22
C PHE A 330 17.43 30.08 7.70
N GLU A 331 18.21 30.97 8.33
CA GLU A 331 18.01 31.37 9.73
C GLU A 331 16.64 32.05 9.94
N ASN A 332 16.18 32.81 8.93
CA ASN A 332 14.94 33.55 8.97
C ASN A 332 13.75 32.82 8.31
N ASN A 333 13.88 31.53 7.99
CA ASN A 333 12.87 30.73 7.29
C ASN A 333 12.33 31.39 5.99
N ARG A 334 13.18 32.12 5.27
CA ARG A 334 12.83 32.72 3.99
C ARG A 334 12.95 31.69 2.87
N PRO A 335 12.14 31.80 1.80
CA PRO A 335 12.26 30.91 0.66
C PRO A 335 13.65 30.99 0.01
N VAL A 336 14.27 29.83 -0.22
CA VAL A 336 15.55 29.71 -0.92
C VAL A 336 15.33 28.86 -2.18
N PRO A 337 15.88 29.23 -3.35
CA PRO A 337 15.71 28.43 -4.56
C PRO A 337 16.29 27.02 -4.40
N ALA A 338 15.79 26.08 -5.21
CA ALA A 338 16.39 24.77 -5.36
C ALA A 338 17.76 24.89 -6.08
N ILE A 339 18.64 23.93 -5.86
CA ILE A 339 19.89 23.81 -6.63
C ILE A 339 19.65 23.02 -7.93
N THR A 340 20.53 23.21 -8.90
CA THR A 340 20.60 22.37 -10.10
C THR A 340 21.79 21.44 -9.94
N ALA A 341 21.59 20.15 -10.17
CA ALA A 341 22.66 19.17 -10.05
C ALA A 341 22.54 18.10 -11.14
N MET A 342 23.67 17.74 -11.75
CA MET A 342 23.77 16.66 -12.72
C MET A 342 24.05 15.33 -12.03
N ASP A 343 23.51 14.24 -12.56
CA ASP A 343 23.83 12.89 -12.07
C ASP A 343 25.27 12.52 -12.48
N GLY A 344 26.12 12.27 -11.49
CA GLY A 344 27.50 11.86 -11.66
C GLY A 344 27.69 10.35 -11.83
N GLY A 345 26.62 9.58 -11.72
CA GLY A 345 26.65 8.13 -11.60
C GLY A 345 26.95 7.67 -10.17
N ASN A 346 26.75 6.38 -9.91
CA ASN A 346 26.99 5.73 -8.61
C ASN A 346 26.29 6.40 -7.41
N GLY A 347 25.18 7.10 -7.66
CA GLY A 347 24.42 7.80 -6.63
C GLY A 347 25.05 9.12 -6.15
N THR A 348 26.01 9.66 -6.89
CA THR A 348 26.62 10.97 -6.66
C THR A 348 26.06 12.01 -7.62
N PHE A 349 26.00 13.27 -7.20
CA PHE A 349 25.47 14.38 -7.99
C PHE A 349 26.47 15.54 -7.98
N TRP A 350 26.69 16.16 -9.13
CA TRP A 350 27.54 17.34 -9.28
C TRP A 350 26.67 18.58 -9.33
N VAL A 351 26.88 19.53 -8.40
CA VAL A 351 26.10 20.78 -8.38
C VAL A 351 26.52 21.65 -9.54
N ASP A 352 25.61 21.89 -10.47
CA ASP A 352 25.83 22.75 -11.63
C ASP A 352 25.59 24.22 -11.25
N GLU A 353 24.44 24.49 -10.63
CA GLU A 353 24.07 25.82 -10.12
C GLU A 353 23.67 25.76 -8.63
N GLY A 354 24.03 26.81 -7.87
CA GLY A 354 23.68 26.93 -6.45
C GLY A 354 24.71 26.34 -5.48
N ASN A 355 26.00 26.32 -5.85
CA ASN A 355 27.09 25.89 -4.95
C ASN A 355 27.10 26.71 -3.63
N GLU A 356 26.71 27.99 -3.70
CA GLU A 356 26.56 28.89 -2.54
C GLU A 356 25.41 28.46 -1.60
N ILE A 357 24.33 27.92 -2.16
CA ILE A 357 23.17 27.40 -1.41
C ILE A 357 23.57 26.10 -0.72
N LEU A 358 24.26 25.19 -1.42
CA LEU A 358 24.81 23.97 -0.83
C LEU A 358 25.78 24.29 0.32
N SER A 359 26.68 25.26 0.12
CA SER A 359 27.64 25.70 1.14
C SER A 359 26.95 26.30 2.37
N ALA A 360 25.91 27.12 2.18
CA ALA A 360 25.09 27.66 3.26
C ALA A 360 24.29 26.58 4.00
N ALA A 361 23.70 25.62 3.27
CA ALA A 361 22.94 24.51 3.85
C ALA A 361 23.83 23.60 4.72
N LYS A 362 25.05 23.29 4.25
CA LYS A 362 26.08 22.60 5.04
C LYS A 362 26.40 23.34 6.34
N ALA A 363 26.59 24.66 6.27
CA ALA A 363 26.88 25.48 7.44
C ALA A 363 25.72 25.53 8.46
N MET A 364 24.48 25.37 7.99
CA MET A 364 23.28 25.30 8.84
C MET A 364 22.99 23.90 9.41
N GLY A 365 23.85 22.93 9.14
CA GLY A 365 23.68 21.54 9.56
C GLY A 365 22.47 20.88 8.91
N MET A 366 22.10 21.31 7.70
CA MET A 366 21.06 20.63 6.93
C MET A 366 21.53 19.23 6.53
N THR A 367 20.59 18.31 6.37
CA THR A 367 20.88 16.94 5.95
C THR A 367 20.57 16.75 4.46
N HIS A 368 19.65 17.55 3.92
CA HIS A 368 19.16 17.44 2.55
C HIS A 368 18.96 18.81 1.91
N VAL A 369 19.15 18.87 0.60
CA VAL A 369 18.86 20.04 -0.25
C VAL A 369 17.77 19.73 -1.25
N ARG A 370 17.15 20.78 -1.78
CA ARG A 370 16.13 20.69 -2.84
C ARG A 370 16.80 20.81 -4.20
N ARG A 371 16.65 19.80 -5.05
CA ARG A 371 17.12 19.78 -6.44
C ARG A 371 15.94 20.06 -7.38
N GLN A 372 16.11 21.00 -8.29
CA GLN A 372 15.17 21.23 -9.37
C GLN A 372 15.29 20.09 -10.39
N SER A 373 14.17 19.48 -10.77
CA SER A 373 14.17 18.57 -11.92
C SER A 373 14.34 19.39 -13.18
N ASP A 374 15.41 19.12 -13.92
CA ASP A 374 15.50 19.59 -15.29
C ASP A 374 14.32 18.95 -16.05
N GLY A 375 13.56 19.77 -16.77
CA GLY A 375 12.30 19.38 -17.42
C GLY A 375 12.44 18.27 -18.46
N ASP A 376 13.66 17.88 -18.80
CA ASP A 376 14.01 16.67 -19.53
C ASP A 376 15.39 16.22 -19.02
N ASP A 377 15.58 14.90 -18.81
CA ASP A 377 16.89 14.27 -18.67
C ASP A 377 17.68 14.44 -19.99
N ALA A 378 18.09 15.67 -20.29
CA ALA A 378 18.97 16.02 -21.39
C ALA A 378 20.33 15.41 -21.08
N ARG A 379 20.51 14.15 -21.50
CA ARG A 379 21.80 13.46 -21.47
C ARG A 379 22.81 14.39 -22.14
N PRO A 380 23.95 14.69 -21.49
CA PRO A 380 25.02 15.38 -22.18
C PRO A 380 25.44 14.50 -23.36
N HIS A 381 25.37 15.03 -24.57
CA HIS A 381 26.08 14.45 -25.70
C HIS A 381 27.57 14.58 -25.40
N CYS A 382 28.18 13.50 -24.90
CA CYS A 382 29.62 13.36 -24.90
C CYS A 382 30.08 13.36 -26.37
N ASN A 383 30.85 14.39 -26.75
CA ASN A 383 31.71 14.34 -27.94
C ASN A 383 33.00 13.59 -27.61
#